data_AF-A0A0D7CQF6-F1
#
_entry.id   AF-A0A0D7CQF6-F1
#
_cell.length_a   1.000
_cell.length_b   1.000
_cell.length_c   1.000
_cell.angle_alpha   90.00
_cell.angle_beta   90.00
_cell.angle_gamma   90.00
#
_symmetry.space_group_name_H-M   'P 1'
#
loop_
_entity.id
_entity.type
_entity.pdbx_description
1 polymer ?
#
loop_
_entity_poly.entity_id
_entity_poly.type
_entity_poly.pdbx_seq_one_letter_code
_entity_poly.pdbx_strand_id
1 'polypeptide(L)'
;MFRLVRGTGHILDVLDVLHRDQVALRIHDGAFSAMDLTARHPRTGEPLSTVKFMVQTLAAAGELQRDLQRELTYDGLRAAEAKGSKGGRRPAVAAAKTDAVRTAYLEGRSIAALARDHRVSRGAIRTAVADLLPDHTVSEQEGGPAPETPVTLDMPGKVADFLRATDLEPAERAALDLGATVRRGQGYTLRVTAVAAVHRRLLHRSQPLDGGEGVPAVPAQRKARREYENRVGALTPTGP
;
A
#
# COMPACT_ATOMS: atom_id res chain seq x y z
N MET A 1 -6.35 -34.59 -21.19
CA MET A 1 -5.49 -33.73 -20.34
C MET A 1 -5.93 -32.25 -20.37
N PHE A 2 -6.00 -31.59 -21.52
CA PHE A 2 -6.37 -30.16 -21.63
C PHE A 2 -7.82 -29.80 -21.27
N ARG A 3 -8.71 -30.80 -21.08
CA ARG A 3 -10.07 -30.60 -20.54
C ARG A 3 -10.11 -30.57 -19.01
N LEU A 4 -9.04 -31.03 -18.34
CA LEU A 4 -8.93 -31.10 -16.89
C LEU A 4 -8.25 -29.85 -16.31
N VAL A 5 -7.26 -29.31 -17.04
CA VAL A 5 -6.44 -28.19 -16.58
C VAL A 5 -6.43 -27.06 -17.60
N ARG A 6 -6.42 -25.81 -17.10
CA ARG A 6 -6.36 -24.59 -17.92
C ARG A 6 -4.94 -24.25 -18.39
N GLY A 7 -3.92 -24.86 -17.79
CA GLY A 7 -2.51 -24.69 -18.15
C GLY A 7 -1.65 -25.83 -17.58
N THR A 8 -0.45 -26.00 -18.12
CA THR A 8 0.50 -27.06 -17.73
C THR A 8 0.94 -26.95 -16.28
N GLY A 9 1.01 -25.73 -15.72
CA GLY A 9 1.31 -25.50 -14.31
C GLY A 9 0.28 -26.09 -13.34
N HIS A 10 -1.00 -26.15 -13.72
CA HIS A 10 -2.06 -26.70 -12.86
C HIS A 10 -2.12 -28.24 -12.89
N ILE A 11 -1.33 -28.91 -13.73
CA ILE A 11 -1.32 -30.38 -13.83
C ILE A 11 -0.81 -31.00 -12.54
N LEU A 12 0.26 -30.43 -11.97
CA LEU A 12 0.83 -30.92 -10.72
C LEU A 12 -0.13 -30.71 -9.55
N ASP A 13 -0.76 -29.53 -9.45
CA ASP A 13 -1.74 -29.23 -8.40
C ASP A 13 -2.92 -30.20 -8.40
N VAL A 14 -3.46 -30.50 -9.59
CA VAL A 14 -4.59 -31.45 -9.73
C VAL A 14 -4.14 -32.87 -9.40
N LEU A 15 -2.94 -33.28 -9.81
CA LEU A 15 -2.41 -34.60 -9.48
C LEU A 15 -2.16 -34.76 -7.97
N ASP A 16 -1.70 -33.72 -7.28
CA ASP A 16 -1.50 -33.76 -5.83
C ASP A 16 -2.82 -33.98 -5.08
N VAL A 17 -3.90 -33.32 -5.52
CA VAL A 17 -5.24 -33.54 -4.96
C VAL A 17 -5.73 -34.96 -5.24
N LEU A 18 -5.61 -35.44 -6.48
CA LEU A 18 -6.03 -36.79 -6.85
C LEU A 18 -5.24 -37.87 -6.09
N HIS A 19 -3.94 -37.64 -5.86
CA HIS A 19 -3.12 -38.53 -5.05
C HIS A 19 -3.56 -38.53 -3.58
N ARG A 20 -3.83 -37.36 -3.00
CA ARG A 20 -4.30 -37.24 -1.61
C ARG A 20 -5.62 -37.96 -1.40
N ASP A 21 -6.55 -37.78 -2.33
CA ASP A 21 -7.92 -38.27 -2.21
C ASP A 21 -8.11 -39.69 -2.78
N GLN A 22 -7.01 -40.34 -3.21
CA GLN A 22 -6.99 -41.69 -3.78
C GLN A 22 -7.93 -41.87 -4.99
N VAL A 23 -8.07 -40.83 -5.81
CA VAL A 23 -8.91 -40.85 -7.01
C VAL A 23 -8.06 -41.25 -8.22
N ALA A 24 -8.55 -42.22 -8.99
CA ALA A 24 -7.87 -42.67 -10.20
C ALA A 24 -8.11 -41.71 -11.37
N LEU A 25 -7.04 -41.27 -12.05
CA LEU A 25 -7.12 -40.46 -13.26
C LEU A 25 -6.58 -41.23 -14.47
N ARG A 26 -7.49 -41.57 -15.38
CA ARG A 26 -7.16 -42.19 -16.67
C ARG A 26 -7.38 -41.24 -17.83
N ILE A 27 -6.39 -41.14 -18.71
CA ILE A 27 -6.50 -40.35 -19.93
C ILE A 27 -7.03 -41.24 -21.05
N HIS A 28 -8.14 -40.84 -21.67
CA HIS A 28 -8.81 -41.63 -22.72
C HIS A 28 -8.36 -41.27 -24.15
N ASP A 29 -7.73 -40.11 -24.35
CA ASP A 29 -7.42 -39.62 -25.68
C ASP A 29 -6.15 -38.73 -25.69
N GLY A 30 -5.49 -38.67 -26.85
CA GLY A 30 -4.24 -37.96 -27.10
C GLY A 30 -2.97 -38.77 -26.82
N ALA A 31 -1.82 -38.09 -26.78
CA ALA A 31 -0.49 -38.71 -26.64
C ALA A 31 -0.28 -39.53 -25.35
N PHE A 32 -1.18 -39.39 -24.36
CA PHE A 32 -1.16 -40.12 -23.09
C PHE A 32 -2.37 -41.05 -22.92
N SER A 33 -3.03 -41.43 -24.03
CA SER A 33 -4.21 -42.30 -23.98
C SER A 33 -3.90 -43.65 -23.30
N ALA A 34 -4.89 -44.19 -22.61
CA ALA A 34 -4.84 -45.38 -21.76
C ALA A 34 -3.92 -45.29 -20.53
N MET A 35 -3.26 -44.14 -20.30
CA MET A 35 -2.40 -43.96 -19.15
C MET A 35 -3.18 -43.64 -17.88
N ASP A 36 -2.85 -44.34 -16.79
CA ASP A 36 -3.29 -44.02 -15.44
C ASP A 36 -2.19 -43.21 -14.74
N LEU A 37 -2.46 -41.92 -14.52
CA LEU A 37 -1.50 -40.98 -13.90
C LEU A 37 -1.47 -41.06 -12.37
N THR A 38 -2.21 -42.01 -11.81
CA THR A 38 -2.35 -42.23 -10.36
C THR A 38 -2.03 -43.68 -9.98
N ALA A 39 -1.50 -44.46 -10.93
CA ALA A 39 -1.17 -45.86 -10.72
C ALA A 39 -0.12 -46.01 -9.60
N ARG A 40 -0.44 -46.87 -8.64
CA ARG A 40 0.34 -47.12 -7.43
C ARG A 40 0.92 -48.52 -7.40
N HIS A 41 2.05 -48.66 -6.74
CA HIS A 41 2.68 -49.94 -6.50
C HIS A 41 1.84 -50.76 -5.49
N PRO A 42 1.44 -52.01 -5.81
CA PRO A 42 0.46 -52.76 -5.02
C PRO A 42 0.84 -53.02 -3.56
N ARG A 43 2.14 -53.13 -3.26
CA ARG A 43 2.62 -53.41 -1.89
C ARG A 43 2.94 -52.16 -1.07
N THR A 44 3.37 -51.09 -1.72
CA THR A 44 3.88 -49.89 -1.02
C THR A 44 2.88 -48.74 -1.06
N GLY A 45 1.87 -48.80 -1.93
CA GLY A 45 0.90 -47.73 -2.11
C GLY A 45 1.49 -46.47 -2.73
N GLU A 46 2.79 -46.43 -3.02
CA GLU A 46 3.44 -45.27 -3.64
C GLU A 46 3.13 -45.17 -5.14
N PRO A 47 3.11 -43.95 -5.72
CA PRO A 47 2.99 -43.80 -7.16
C PRO A 47 4.15 -44.51 -7.88
N LEU A 48 3.86 -45.17 -8.99
CA LEU A 48 4.87 -45.85 -9.81
C LEU A 48 5.94 -44.85 -10.27
N SER A 49 7.21 -45.29 -10.29
CA SER A 49 8.34 -44.45 -10.74
C SER A 49 8.17 -43.95 -12.17
N THR A 50 7.59 -44.75 -13.07
CA THR A 50 7.24 -44.35 -14.44
C THR A 50 6.22 -43.21 -14.48
N VAL A 51 5.21 -43.26 -13.60
CA VAL A 51 4.20 -42.19 -13.47
C VAL A 51 4.86 -40.92 -12.94
N LYS A 52 5.66 -41.02 -11.87
CA LYS A 52 6.42 -39.89 -11.30
C LYS A 52 7.31 -39.24 -12.37
N PHE A 53 8.09 -40.03 -13.10
CA PHE A 53 8.96 -39.55 -14.18
C PHE A 53 8.17 -38.81 -15.26
N MET A 54 7.12 -39.42 -15.80
CA MET A 54 6.35 -38.80 -16.89
C MET A 54 5.65 -37.52 -16.46
N VAL A 55 5.10 -37.47 -15.24
CA VAL A 55 4.48 -36.26 -14.68
C VAL A 55 5.52 -35.14 -14.54
N GLN A 56 6.71 -35.45 -14.05
CA GLN A 56 7.81 -34.49 -13.94
C GLN A 56 8.29 -34.00 -15.31
N THR A 57 8.44 -34.90 -16.29
CA THR A 57 8.82 -34.53 -17.67
C THR A 57 7.75 -33.64 -18.31
N LEU A 58 6.47 -33.93 -18.10
CA LEU A 58 5.36 -33.12 -18.59
C LEU A 58 5.34 -31.72 -17.96
N ALA A 59 5.58 -31.63 -16.66
CA ALA A 59 5.70 -30.36 -15.97
C ALA A 59 6.88 -29.53 -16.51
N ALA A 60 8.06 -30.14 -16.62
CA ALA A 60 9.26 -29.51 -17.15
C ALA A 60 9.08 -29.03 -18.60
N ALA A 61 8.49 -29.85 -19.47
CA ALA A 61 8.16 -29.46 -20.84
C ALA A 61 7.16 -28.29 -20.87
N GLY A 62 6.18 -28.30 -19.98
CA GLY A 62 5.21 -27.22 -19.83
C GLY A 62 5.80 -25.92 -19.28
N GLU A 63 6.87 -25.98 -18.48
CA GLU A 63 7.66 -24.82 -18.04
C GLU A 63 8.50 -24.27 -19.19
N LEU A 64 9.25 -25.13 -19.88
CA LEU A 64 10.05 -24.75 -21.04
C LEU A 64 9.21 -24.04 -22.11
N GLN A 65 8.03 -24.59 -22.43
CA GLN A 65 7.13 -23.97 -23.40
C GLN A 65 6.67 -22.58 -22.94
N ARG A 66 6.36 -22.40 -21.65
CA ARG A 66 5.94 -21.10 -21.10
C ARG A 66 7.07 -20.08 -21.16
N ASP A 67 8.28 -20.50 -20.83
CA ASP A 67 9.44 -19.61 -20.84
C ASP A 67 9.82 -19.21 -22.26
N LEU A 68 9.78 -20.14 -23.22
CA LEU A 68 9.99 -19.82 -24.64
C LEU A 68 8.91 -18.84 -25.15
N GLN A 69 7.65 -19.05 -24.81
CA GLN A 69 6.58 -18.11 -25.18
C GLN A 69 6.78 -16.72 -24.59
N ARG A 70 7.26 -16.62 -23.34
CA ARG A 70 7.59 -15.35 -22.69
C ARG A 70 8.75 -14.66 -23.39
N GLU A 71 9.82 -15.39 -23.70
CA GLU A 71 10.99 -14.85 -24.40
C GLU A 71 10.59 -14.28 -25.77
N LEU A 72 9.84 -15.04 -26.57
CA LEU A 72 9.32 -14.57 -27.86
C LEU A 72 8.38 -13.35 -27.71
N THR A 73 7.61 -13.29 -26.62
CA THR A 73 6.77 -12.13 -26.32
C THR A 73 7.62 -10.90 -26.00
N TYR A 74 8.67 -11.05 -25.19
CA TYR A 74 9.59 -9.96 -24.89
C TYR A 74 10.36 -9.49 -26.11
N ASP A 75 10.76 -10.39 -26.99
CA ASP A 75 11.38 -10.04 -28.28
C ASP A 75 10.42 -9.23 -29.14
N GLY A 76 9.16 -9.65 -29.21
CA GLY A 76 8.11 -8.91 -29.89
C GLY A 76 7.88 -7.52 -29.29
N LEU A 77 7.86 -7.40 -27.96
CA LEU A 77 7.71 -6.13 -27.26
C LEU A 77 8.91 -5.21 -27.52
N ARG A 78 10.14 -5.71 -27.42
CA ARG A 78 11.36 -4.95 -27.76
C ARG A 78 11.34 -4.46 -29.20
N ALA A 79 10.92 -5.32 -30.14
CA ALA A 79 10.79 -4.94 -31.54
C ALA A 79 9.68 -3.88 -31.76
N ALA A 80 8.60 -3.92 -31.00
CA ALA A 80 7.54 -2.92 -31.04
C ALA A 80 8.01 -1.57 -30.45
N GLU A 81 8.74 -1.60 -29.34
CA GLU A 81 9.35 -0.42 -28.72
C GLU A 81 10.37 0.25 -29.63
N ALA A 82 11.22 -0.54 -30.32
CA ALA A 82 12.16 -0.02 -31.31
C ALA A 82 11.46 0.68 -32.49
N LYS A 83 10.21 0.29 -32.81
CA LYS A 83 9.35 0.97 -33.80
C LYS A 83 8.60 2.18 -33.21
N GLY A 84 8.86 2.55 -31.96
CA GLY A 84 8.21 3.66 -31.26
C GLY A 84 6.82 3.34 -30.70
N SER A 85 6.41 2.07 -30.67
CA SER A 85 5.14 1.68 -30.04
C SER A 85 5.26 1.76 -28.53
N LYS A 86 4.38 2.55 -27.90
CA LYS A 86 4.31 2.65 -26.43
C LYS A 86 3.24 1.69 -25.89
N GLY A 87 3.67 0.77 -25.03
CA GLY A 87 2.75 -0.10 -24.28
C GLY A 87 1.96 0.64 -23.19
N GLY A 88 1.05 -0.08 -22.54
CA GLY A 88 0.29 0.42 -21.39
C GLY A 88 -1.00 1.17 -21.74
N ARG A 89 -1.62 1.76 -20.70
CA ARG A 89 -2.90 2.47 -20.83
C ARG A 89 -2.70 3.81 -21.54
N ARG A 90 -3.55 4.11 -22.52
CA ARG A 90 -3.57 5.41 -23.18
C ARG A 90 -3.83 6.54 -22.17
N PRO A 91 -3.15 7.70 -22.29
CA PRO A 91 -3.42 8.86 -21.44
C PRO A 91 -4.89 9.26 -21.46
N ALA A 92 -5.43 9.63 -20.29
CA ALA A 92 -6.83 10.05 -20.15
C ALA A 92 -7.11 11.39 -20.87
N VAL A 93 -6.12 12.26 -20.94
CA VAL A 93 -6.12 13.43 -21.82
C VAL A 93 -5.39 13.05 -23.09
N ALA A 94 -6.09 13.03 -24.22
CA ALA A 94 -5.49 12.72 -25.52
C ALA A 94 -4.43 13.77 -25.89
N ALA A 95 -3.34 13.35 -26.55
CA ALA A 95 -2.23 14.21 -26.94
C ALA A 95 -2.69 15.50 -27.66
N ALA A 96 -3.62 15.37 -28.60
CA ALA A 96 -4.19 16.52 -29.34
C ALA A 96 -4.91 17.55 -28.46
N LYS A 97 -5.34 17.17 -27.25
CA LYS A 97 -6.00 18.06 -26.28
C LYS A 97 -5.06 18.52 -25.17
N THR A 98 -3.91 17.87 -25.01
CA THR A 98 -2.95 18.20 -23.95
C THR A 98 -2.41 19.62 -24.13
N ASP A 99 -2.10 20.03 -25.36
CA ASP A 99 -1.62 21.39 -25.64
C ASP A 99 -2.68 22.43 -25.28
N ALA A 100 -3.94 22.20 -25.66
CA ALA A 100 -5.05 23.09 -25.32
C ALA A 100 -5.25 23.20 -23.78
N VAL A 101 -5.14 22.08 -23.06
CA VAL A 101 -5.22 22.06 -21.59
C VAL A 101 -4.05 22.84 -20.97
N ARG A 102 -2.84 22.68 -21.52
CA ARG A 102 -1.62 23.38 -21.05
C ARG A 102 -1.72 24.88 -21.31
N THR A 103 -2.11 25.31 -22.51
CA THR A 103 -2.34 26.72 -22.85
C THR A 103 -3.38 27.34 -21.93
N ALA A 104 -4.54 26.70 -21.77
CA ALA A 104 -5.61 27.20 -20.91
C ALA A 104 -5.17 27.29 -19.43
N TYR A 105 -4.34 26.37 -18.96
CA TYR A 105 -3.75 26.43 -17.61
C TYR A 105 -2.80 27.62 -17.45
N LEU A 106 -1.94 27.90 -18.43
CA LEU A 106 -1.04 29.06 -18.43
C LEU A 106 -1.82 30.39 -18.49
N GLU A 107 -2.99 30.40 -19.12
CA GLU A 107 -3.94 31.53 -19.12
C GLU A 107 -4.71 31.69 -17.79
N GLY A 108 -4.41 30.87 -16.78
CA GLY A 108 -4.97 30.99 -15.43
C GLY A 108 -6.24 30.17 -15.17
N ARG A 109 -6.64 29.27 -16.08
CA ARG A 109 -7.80 28.38 -15.84
C ARG A 109 -7.46 27.36 -14.76
N SER A 110 -8.38 27.18 -13.80
CA SER A 110 -8.19 26.20 -12.72
C SER A 110 -8.26 24.75 -13.21
N ILE A 111 -7.49 23.87 -12.56
CA ILE A 111 -7.50 22.41 -12.77
C ILE A 111 -8.92 21.83 -12.69
N ALA A 112 -9.76 22.36 -11.78
CA ALA A 112 -11.14 21.90 -11.61
C ALA A 112 -12.05 22.30 -12.78
N ALA A 113 -11.83 23.47 -13.39
CA ALA A 113 -12.56 23.89 -14.59
C ALA A 113 -12.19 23.01 -15.79
N LEU A 114 -10.88 22.85 -16.04
CA LEU A 114 -10.36 22.00 -17.12
C LEU A 114 -10.84 20.55 -17.00
N ALA A 115 -10.88 20.00 -15.78
CA ALA A 115 -11.38 18.65 -15.55
C ALA A 115 -12.85 18.49 -15.97
N ARG A 116 -13.69 19.48 -15.69
CA ARG A 116 -15.11 19.47 -16.07
C ARG A 116 -15.30 19.60 -17.57
N ASP A 117 -14.61 20.54 -18.20
CA ASP A 117 -14.72 20.81 -19.64
C ASP A 117 -14.28 19.61 -20.48
N HIS A 118 -13.19 18.95 -20.05
CA HIS A 118 -12.65 17.79 -20.74
C HIS A 118 -13.26 16.46 -20.28
N ARG A 119 -14.19 16.48 -19.31
CA ARG A 119 -14.84 15.29 -18.71
C ARG A 119 -13.85 14.24 -18.21
N VAL A 120 -12.77 14.69 -17.57
CA VAL A 120 -11.73 13.83 -16.98
C VAL A 120 -11.56 14.14 -15.50
N SER A 121 -10.85 13.28 -14.77
CA SER A 121 -10.55 13.54 -13.36
C SER A 121 -9.57 14.71 -13.21
N ARG A 122 -9.60 15.39 -12.05
CA ARG A 122 -8.60 16.42 -11.71
C ARG A 122 -7.18 15.85 -11.73
N GLY A 123 -7.01 14.59 -11.34
CA GLY A 123 -5.73 13.88 -11.40
C GLY A 123 -5.20 13.77 -12.83
N ALA A 124 -6.07 13.46 -13.81
CA ALA A 124 -5.67 13.40 -15.21
C ALA A 124 -5.20 14.75 -15.76
N ILE A 125 -5.87 15.85 -15.39
CA ILE A 125 -5.41 17.20 -15.74
C ILE A 125 -4.09 17.50 -15.04
N ARG A 126 -3.95 17.20 -13.75
CA ARG A 126 -2.71 17.40 -12.98
C ARG A 126 -1.53 16.66 -13.59
N THR A 127 -1.74 15.45 -14.10
CA THR A 127 -0.73 14.70 -14.86
C THR A 127 -0.38 15.37 -16.19
N ALA A 128 -1.37 15.95 -16.89
CA ALA A 128 -1.13 16.60 -18.18
C ALA A 128 -0.36 17.93 -18.08
N VAL A 129 -0.49 18.63 -16.95
CA VAL A 129 0.21 19.89 -16.65
C VAL A 129 1.31 19.73 -15.58
N ALA A 130 1.75 18.51 -15.30
CA ALA A 130 2.64 18.20 -14.16
C ALA A 130 3.94 19.03 -14.16
N ASP A 131 4.48 19.30 -15.34
CA ASP A 131 5.68 20.11 -15.55
C ASP A 131 5.44 21.63 -15.46
N LEU A 132 4.19 22.07 -15.50
CA LEU A 132 3.77 23.45 -15.32
C LEU A 132 3.27 23.74 -13.90
N LEU A 133 3.08 22.71 -13.07
CA LEU A 133 2.76 22.93 -11.68
C LEU A 133 3.99 23.58 -11.03
N PRO A 134 3.82 24.68 -10.28
CA PRO A 134 4.89 25.12 -9.40
C PRO A 134 5.20 23.95 -8.47
N ASP A 135 6.46 23.51 -8.45
CA ASP A 135 6.94 22.65 -7.38
C ASP A 135 6.54 23.36 -6.09
N HIS A 136 5.57 22.82 -5.37
CA HIS A 136 5.48 23.08 -3.94
C HIS A 136 6.58 22.26 -3.27
N THR A 137 7.84 22.50 -3.66
CA THR A 137 8.88 22.58 -2.66
C THR A 137 8.42 23.72 -1.76
N VAL A 138 8.12 23.36 -0.51
CA VAL A 138 8.03 24.33 0.57
C VAL A 138 9.20 25.28 0.35
N SER A 139 8.90 26.53 0.01
CA SER A 139 9.93 27.56 -0.08
C SER A 139 10.50 27.66 1.33
N GLU A 140 11.64 27.01 1.56
CA GLU A 140 12.51 27.32 2.68
C GLU A 140 13.04 28.72 2.41
N GLN A 141 12.21 29.70 2.76
CA GLN A 141 12.62 31.08 2.90
C GLN A 141 13.47 31.15 4.16
N GLU A 142 14.79 31.14 3.97
CA GLU A 142 15.73 31.71 4.93
C GLU A 142 15.31 33.15 5.26
N GLY A 143 15.23 33.45 6.56
CA GLY A 143 15.26 34.83 7.06
C GLY A 143 14.07 35.28 7.91
N GLY A 144 13.93 34.73 9.12
CA GLY A 144 13.08 35.23 10.21
C GLY A 144 12.27 34.12 10.90
N PRO A 145 12.02 34.15 12.22
CA PRO A 145 11.26 33.09 12.89
C PRO A 145 9.81 33.13 12.37
N ALA A 146 9.53 32.27 11.39
CA ALA A 146 8.19 32.08 10.86
C ALA A 146 7.27 31.56 11.97
N PRO A 147 6.02 32.04 12.07
CA PRO A 147 5.09 31.56 13.08
C PRO A 147 4.86 30.07 12.86
N GLU A 148 5.26 29.26 13.85
CA GLU A 148 5.03 27.81 13.84
C GLU A 148 3.54 27.56 13.53
N THR A 149 3.25 26.94 12.40
CA THR A 149 1.86 26.73 11.98
C THR A 149 1.19 25.76 12.96
N PRO A 150 0.01 26.09 13.53
CA PRO A 150 -0.69 25.18 14.43
C PRO A 150 -1.06 23.89 13.72
N VAL A 151 -0.78 22.75 14.35
CA VAL A 151 -1.16 21.42 13.88
C VAL A 151 -2.22 20.85 14.81
N THR A 152 -3.20 20.15 14.24
CA THR A 152 -4.24 19.47 15.02
C THR A 152 -3.86 18.01 15.25
N LEU A 153 -3.66 17.61 16.51
CA LEU A 153 -3.42 16.22 16.91
C LEU A 153 -4.52 15.69 17.82
N ASP A 154 -4.88 14.43 17.61
CA ASP A 154 -5.75 13.71 18.53
C ASP A 154 -4.93 13.17 19.71
N MET A 155 -5.13 13.69 20.90
CA MET A 155 -4.52 13.24 22.15
C MET A 155 -5.42 12.19 22.83
N PRO A 156 -4.91 11.02 23.23
CA PRO A 156 -5.69 10.04 24.00
C PRO A 156 -6.16 10.61 25.34
N GLY A 157 -7.41 10.34 25.73
CA GLY A 157 -8.02 10.91 26.93
C GLY A 157 -7.24 10.66 28.23
N LYS A 158 -6.59 9.50 28.38
CA LYS A 158 -5.72 9.21 29.53
C LYS A 158 -4.50 10.14 29.64
N VAL A 159 -3.97 10.60 28.51
CA VAL A 159 -2.88 11.59 28.47
C VAL A 159 -3.44 12.97 28.80
N ALA A 160 -4.60 13.33 28.25
CA ALA A 160 -5.27 14.60 28.52
C ALA A 160 -5.68 14.75 30.00
N ASP A 161 -6.23 13.70 30.61
CA ASP A 161 -6.62 13.67 32.02
C ASP A 161 -5.40 13.90 32.94
N PHE A 162 -4.27 13.25 32.63
CA PHE A 162 -3.03 13.42 33.38
C PHE A 162 -2.47 14.85 33.24
N LEU A 163 -2.44 15.39 32.03
CA LEU A 163 -1.89 16.72 31.76
C LEU A 163 -2.73 17.83 32.42
N ARG A 164 -4.05 17.66 32.48
CA ARG A 164 -4.95 18.60 33.21
C ARG A 164 -4.72 18.61 34.72
N ALA A 165 -4.20 17.52 35.29
CA ALA A 165 -3.85 17.43 36.71
C ALA A 165 -2.41 17.86 37.00
N THR A 166 -1.62 18.19 35.96
CA THR A 166 -0.22 18.61 36.06
C THR A 166 -0.11 20.13 35.94
N ASP A 167 0.91 20.74 36.55
CA ASP A 167 1.18 22.15 36.33
C ASP A 167 1.81 22.40 34.95
N LEU A 168 1.15 23.23 34.15
CA LEU A 168 1.46 23.50 32.74
C LEU A 168 1.67 24.99 32.50
N GLU A 169 2.46 25.31 31.47
CA GLU A 169 2.60 26.68 31.01
C GLU A 169 1.26 27.23 30.47
N PRO A 170 1.02 28.56 30.49
CA PRO A 170 -0.24 29.14 30.03
C PRO A 170 -0.63 28.73 28.60
N ALA A 171 0.35 28.61 27.70
CA ALA A 171 0.13 28.19 26.32
C ALA A 171 -0.26 26.71 26.19
N GLU A 172 0.28 25.84 27.04
CA GLU A 172 -0.03 24.41 27.10
C GLU A 172 -1.44 24.19 27.67
N ARG A 173 -1.78 24.92 28.73
CA ARG A 173 -3.10 24.92 29.35
C ARG A 173 -4.18 25.41 28.37
N ALA A 174 -3.93 26.54 27.71
CA ALA A 174 -4.83 27.08 26.69
C ALA A 174 -5.08 26.10 25.53
N ALA A 175 -4.05 25.37 25.09
CA ALA A 175 -4.20 24.35 24.04
C ALA A 175 -5.11 23.18 24.46
N LEU A 176 -5.05 22.75 25.73
CA LEU A 176 -5.92 21.70 26.27
C LEU A 176 -7.35 22.18 26.51
N ASP A 177 -7.53 23.44 26.89
CA ASP A 177 -8.83 24.06 27.17
C ASP A 177 -9.60 24.34 25.89
N LEU A 178 -8.91 24.77 24.83
CA LEU A 178 -9.47 24.93 23.48
C LEU A 178 -9.69 23.58 22.76
N GLY A 179 -9.21 22.48 23.34
CA GLY A 179 -9.30 21.16 22.73
C GLY A 179 -10.73 20.61 22.66
N ALA A 180 -11.11 20.06 21.51
CA ALA A 180 -12.44 19.46 21.32
C ALA A 180 -12.44 17.97 21.72
N THR A 181 -13.33 17.57 22.63
CA THR A 181 -13.47 16.17 23.03
C THR A 181 -14.29 15.37 22.02
N VAL A 182 -13.77 14.22 21.60
CA VAL A 182 -14.45 13.28 20.70
C VAL A 182 -14.60 11.94 21.43
N ARG A 183 -15.84 11.46 21.60
CA ARG A 183 -16.14 10.18 22.26
C ARG A 183 -15.65 9.01 21.41
N ARG A 184 -14.98 8.04 22.04
CA ARG A 184 -14.44 6.84 21.41
C ARG A 184 -14.64 5.63 22.33
N GLY A 185 -15.73 4.89 22.15
CA GLY A 185 -16.06 3.73 22.98
C GLY A 185 -16.12 4.06 24.48
N GLN A 186 -15.41 3.30 25.31
CA GLN A 186 -15.28 3.53 26.77
C GLN A 186 -14.35 4.70 27.15
N GLY A 187 -13.86 5.47 26.18
CA GLY A 187 -12.94 6.60 26.39
C GLY A 187 -13.23 7.80 25.49
N TYR A 188 -12.27 8.72 25.44
CA TYR A 188 -12.34 9.88 24.55
C TYR A 188 -10.95 10.22 23.99
N THR A 189 -10.94 10.96 22.89
CA THR A 189 -9.76 11.61 22.34
C THR A 189 -9.97 13.12 22.39
N LEU A 190 -8.98 13.87 22.87
CA LEU A 190 -8.98 15.32 22.87
C LEU A 190 -8.27 15.82 21.60
N ARG A 191 -8.98 16.52 20.74
CA ARG A 191 -8.41 17.14 19.54
C ARG A 191 -7.79 18.47 19.91
N VAL A 192 -6.47 18.52 19.96
CA VAL A 192 -5.68 19.68 20.38
C VAL A 192 -5.08 20.32 19.14
N THR A 193 -5.29 21.63 18.95
CA THR A 193 -4.67 22.40 17.85
C THR A 193 -3.66 23.35 18.45
N ALA A 194 -2.37 23.07 18.26
CA ALA A 194 -1.29 23.87 18.80
C ALA A 194 -0.04 23.78 17.91
N VAL A 195 0.91 24.67 18.13
CA VAL A 195 2.19 24.62 17.43
C VAL A 195 2.98 23.36 17.79
N ALA A 196 3.84 22.87 16.90
CA ALA A 196 4.57 21.63 17.10
C ALA A 196 5.41 21.63 18.40
N ALA A 197 5.98 22.78 18.80
CA ALA A 197 6.69 22.92 20.06
C ALA A 197 5.80 22.62 21.28
N VAL A 198 4.53 23.07 21.29
CA VAL A 198 3.57 22.82 22.37
C VAL A 198 3.22 21.34 22.45
N HIS A 199 3.02 20.67 21.30
CA HIS A 199 2.78 19.22 21.28
C HIS A 199 3.95 18.42 21.85
N ARG A 200 5.19 18.80 21.53
CA ARG A 200 6.42 18.18 22.08
C ARG A 200 6.55 18.40 23.59
N ARG A 201 6.25 19.60 24.08
CA ARG A 201 6.26 19.88 25.53
C ARG A 201 5.19 19.09 26.28
N LEU A 202 3.97 19.01 25.75
CA LEU A 202 2.90 18.18 26.32
C LEU A 202 3.30 16.69 26.36
N LEU A 203 3.98 16.19 25.32
CA LEU A 203 4.52 14.82 25.31
C LEU A 203 5.58 14.62 26.40
N HIS A 204 6.53 15.55 26.52
CA HIS A 204 7.56 15.51 27.57
C HIS A 204 6.95 15.51 28.96
N ARG A 205 5.97 16.39 29.23
CA ARG A 205 5.25 16.43 30.51
C ARG A 205 4.50 15.14 30.83
N SER A 206 4.08 14.38 29.80
CA SER A 206 3.41 13.09 30.00
C SER A 206 4.35 11.92 30.32
N GLN A 207 5.68 12.10 30.33
CA GLN A 207 6.68 11.06 30.64
C GLN A 207 6.41 10.21 31.90
N PRO A 208 5.89 10.76 33.02
CA PRO A 208 5.59 9.95 34.21
C PRO A 208 4.57 8.83 33.97
N LEU A 209 3.77 8.89 32.89
CA LEU A 209 2.85 7.80 32.52
C LEU A 209 3.57 6.52 32.07
N ASP A 210 4.87 6.59 31.75
CA ASP A 210 5.70 5.41 31.50
C ASP A 210 6.07 4.66 32.79
N GLY A 211 5.78 5.22 33.96
CA GLY A 211 6.28 4.72 35.24
C GLY A 211 7.73 5.14 35.50
N GLY A 212 8.07 5.20 36.78
CA GLY A 212 9.38 5.62 37.29
C GLY A 212 9.60 5.11 38.70
N GLU A 213 10.68 5.53 39.36
CA GLU A 213 10.99 5.11 40.73
C GLU A 213 9.82 5.42 41.69
N GLY A 214 9.19 4.37 42.21
CA GLY A 214 8.11 4.45 43.20
C GLY A 214 6.68 4.56 42.66
N VAL A 215 6.44 4.62 41.34
CA VAL A 215 5.07 4.67 40.78
C VAL A 215 4.84 3.53 39.79
N PRO A 216 3.91 2.59 40.07
CA PRO A 216 3.65 1.47 39.17
C PRO A 216 3.04 1.95 37.86
N ALA A 217 3.65 1.53 36.74
CA ALA A 217 3.16 1.89 35.41
C ALA A 217 1.83 1.19 35.10
N VAL A 218 0.76 1.95 34.86
CA VAL A 218 -0.52 1.39 34.45
C VAL A 218 -0.46 1.06 32.94
N PRO A 219 -0.70 -0.19 32.50
CA PRO A 219 -0.56 -0.58 31.08
C PRO A 219 -1.37 0.29 30.10
N ALA A 220 -2.57 0.70 30.51
CA ALA A 220 -3.43 1.57 29.71
C ALA A 220 -2.86 2.99 29.52
N GLN A 221 -2.16 3.53 30.53
CA GLN A 221 -1.53 4.84 30.47
C GLN A 221 -0.29 4.83 29.57
N ARG A 222 0.56 3.79 29.70
CA ARG A 222 1.71 3.57 28.79
C ARG A 222 1.30 3.49 27.33
N LYS A 223 0.25 2.70 27.04
CA LYS A 223 -0.29 2.59 25.68
C LYS A 223 -0.78 3.94 25.15
N ALA A 224 -1.51 4.69 25.97
CA ALA A 224 -2.02 6.00 25.60
C ALA A 224 -0.90 7.01 25.33
N ARG A 225 0.16 7.03 26.15
CA ARG A 225 1.33 7.89 25.91
C ARG A 225 2.05 7.51 24.62
N ARG A 226 2.31 6.21 24.39
CA ARG A 226 2.96 5.73 23.15
C ARG A 226 2.15 6.10 21.89
N GLU A 227 0.84 6.05 21.97
CA GLU A 227 -0.04 6.49 20.87
C GLU A 227 0.10 8.00 20.60
N TYR A 228 0.20 8.82 21.64
CA TYR A 228 0.45 10.26 21.50
C TYR A 228 1.87 10.55 20.98
N GLU A 229 2.88 9.83 21.47
CA GLU A 229 4.27 9.89 21.00
C GLU A 229 4.37 9.60 19.50
N ASN A 230 3.73 8.55 19.01
CA ASN A 230 3.69 8.23 17.58
C ASN A 230 3.08 9.36 16.75
N ARG A 231 2.03 10.03 17.25
CA ARG A 231 1.37 11.16 16.57
C ARG A 231 2.23 12.41 16.54
N VAL A 232 2.94 12.70 17.64
CA VAL A 232 3.89 13.82 17.71
C VAL A 232 5.14 13.53 16.86
N GLY A 233 5.63 12.29 16.84
CA GLY A 233 6.76 11.86 15.99
C GLY A 233 6.45 11.90 14.49
N ALA A 234 5.19 11.75 14.09
CA ALA A 234 4.76 11.97 12.71
C ALA A 234 4.81 13.46 12.28
N LEU A 235 4.97 14.41 13.22
CA LEU A 235 5.18 15.83 12.90
C LEU A 235 6.62 16.15 12.49
N THR A 236 7.57 15.24 12.69
CA THR A 236 8.95 15.42 12.24
C THR A 236 9.00 15.19 10.73
N PRO A 237 9.46 16.14 9.91
CA PRO A 237 9.91 15.79 8.58
C PRO A 237 11.03 14.77 8.77
N THR A 238 10.84 13.60 8.20
CA THR A 238 11.93 12.65 8.00
C THR A 238 12.86 13.36 7.02
N GLY A 239 13.87 14.04 7.56
CA GLY A 239 14.96 14.59 6.77
C GLY A 239 15.75 13.45 6.12
N PRO A 240 16.42 13.72 4.99
CA PRO A 240 17.19 12.74 4.22
C PRO A 240 18.32 12.09 5.03
#